data_AF-A0A0C3DE46-F1
#
_entry.id   AF-A0A0C3DE46-F1
#
_cell.length_a   1.000
_cell.length_b   1.000
_cell.length_c   1.000
_cell.angle_alpha   90.00
_cell.angle_beta   90.00
_cell.angle_gamma   90.00
#
_symmetry.space_group_name_H-M   'P 1'
#
loop_
_entity.id
_entity.type
_entity.pdbx_description
1 polymer ?
#
loop_
_entity_poly.entity_id
_entity_poly.type
_entity_poly.pdbx_seq_one_letter_code
_entity_poly.pdbx_strand_id
1 'polypeptide(L)'
;HIYLGSPQRPIVVTNIATLSPSCSFQNFCKKLTHFLDDFLPQANIPILGGCNWLVIHKTDKLQEFQYLRVNYESHVDWKIVTNYLQCNPDFHGRERYDCALVCTIDHHNNKLIIVQFQFMFEYIDLRFICLCACPAASLQIIPLQSIIRGVLLMPDFTHDDDYFLVNYIDGDMFLHSQTLMS
;
A
#
# COMPACT_ATOMS: atom_id res chain seq x y z
N HIS A 1 -2.45 8.41 -12.34
CA HIS A 1 -1.99 7.19 -13.07
C HIS A 1 -1.02 6.41 -12.18
N ILE A 2 -1.22 5.10 -12.01
CA ILE A 2 -0.44 4.23 -11.13
C ILE A 2 0.37 3.25 -11.99
N TYR A 3 1.64 3.01 -11.64
CA TYR A 3 2.51 2.03 -12.27
C TYR A 3 3.23 1.19 -11.21
N LEU A 4 3.18 -0.13 -11.36
CA LEU A 4 3.89 -1.08 -10.51
C LEU A 4 5.20 -1.52 -11.14
N GLY A 5 6.21 -1.76 -10.31
CA GLY A 5 7.49 -2.31 -10.74
C GLY A 5 8.17 -3.13 -9.64
N SER A 6 9.38 -3.61 -9.94
CA SER A 6 10.11 -4.58 -9.12
C SER A 6 9.24 -5.82 -8.78
N PRO A 7 8.73 -6.54 -9.79
CA PRO A 7 7.95 -7.74 -9.56
C PRO A 7 8.83 -8.82 -8.92
N GLN A 8 8.36 -9.41 -7.83
CA GLN A 8 9.05 -10.51 -7.15
C GLN A 8 8.59 -11.87 -7.68
N ARG A 9 9.09 -12.95 -7.11
CA ARG A 9 8.56 -14.28 -7.45
C ARG A 9 7.14 -14.41 -6.89
N PRO A 10 6.18 -14.98 -7.62
CA PRO A 10 4.84 -15.22 -7.09
C PRO A 10 4.89 -16.03 -5.78
N ILE A 11 4.16 -15.55 -4.79
CA ILE A 11 4.10 -16.13 -3.45
C ILE A 11 2.75 -16.82 -3.28
N VAL A 12 2.78 -18.02 -2.74
CA VAL A 12 1.57 -18.77 -2.39
C VAL A 12 0.94 -18.14 -1.15
N VAL A 13 -0.38 -17.97 -1.13
CA VAL A 13 -1.10 -17.29 -0.06
C VAL A 13 -0.76 -17.81 1.34
N THR A 14 -0.52 -19.11 1.52
CA THR A 14 -0.10 -19.69 2.82
C THR A 14 1.23 -19.15 3.33
N ASN A 15 2.12 -18.75 2.43
CA ASN A 15 3.47 -18.31 2.76
C ASN A 15 3.53 -16.81 3.04
N ILE A 16 2.44 -16.05 2.85
CA ILE A 16 2.42 -14.61 3.13
C ILE A 16 2.65 -14.33 4.60
N ALA A 17 2.14 -15.19 5.48
CA ALA A 17 2.37 -15.09 6.92
C ALA A 17 3.86 -15.21 7.30
N THR A 18 4.73 -15.71 6.41
CA THR A 18 6.17 -15.80 6.67
C THR A 18 6.95 -14.57 6.19
N LEU A 19 6.30 -13.61 5.51
CA LEU A 19 6.96 -12.42 4.96
C LEU A 19 7.29 -11.37 6.02
N SER A 20 6.57 -11.35 7.14
CA SER A 20 6.91 -10.51 8.29
C SER A 20 6.75 -11.29 9.59
N PRO A 21 7.71 -11.17 10.53
CA PRO A 21 7.61 -11.72 11.88
C PRO A 21 6.55 -10.99 12.73
N SER A 22 6.08 -9.81 12.31
CA SER A 22 5.00 -9.11 13.00
C SER A 22 3.67 -9.85 12.81
N CYS A 23 2.85 -9.90 13.86
CA CYS A 23 1.51 -10.50 13.81
C CYS A 23 0.54 -9.83 12.79
N SER A 24 0.99 -8.80 12.08
CA SER A 24 0.24 -8.02 11.10
C SER A 24 -0.44 -8.88 10.03
N PHE A 25 0.25 -9.93 9.52
CA PHE A 25 -0.28 -10.84 8.48
C PHE A 25 -1.05 -12.05 9.01
N GLN A 26 -1.30 -12.14 10.32
CA GLN A 26 -2.18 -13.19 10.85
C GLN A 26 -3.56 -13.11 10.21
N ASN A 27 -4.11 -14.28 9.88
CA ASN A 27 -5.41 -14.42 9.21
C ASN A 27 -5.50 -13.67 7.86
N PHE A 28 -4.38 -13.45 7.15
CA PHE A 28 -4.36 -12.74 5.87
C PHE A 28 -5.44 -13.21 4.89
N CYS A 29 -5.62 -14.52 4.70
CA CYS A 29 -6.67 -15.05 3.82
C CYS A 29 -8.06 -14.56 4.20
N LYS A 30 -8.39 -14.57 5.50
CA LYS A 30 -9.71 -14.12 5.99
C LYS A 30 -9.90 -12.63 5.75
N LYS A 31 -8.85 -11.83 5.99
CA LYS A 31 -8.85 -10.39 5.71
C LYS A 31 -9.04 -10.10 4.23
N LEU A 32 -8.35 -10.84 3.36
CA LEU A 32 -8.44 -10.68 1.91
C LEU A 32 -9.81 -11.12 1.38
N THR A 33 -10.36 -12.23 1.86
CA THR A 33 -11.72 -12.67 1.50
C THR A 33 -12.74 -11.61 1.91
N HIS A 34 -12.71 -11.14 3.16
CA HIS A 34 -13.63 -10.10 3.63
C HIS A 34 -13.50 -8.80 2.82
N PHE A 35 -12.27 -8.40 2.50
CA PHE A 35 -12.03 -7.23 1.66
C PHE A 35 -12.64 -7.39 0.26
N LEU A 36 -12.41 -8.53 -0.39
CA LEU A 36 -12.90 -8.78 -1.75
C LEU A 36 -14.42 -8.94 -1.79
N ASP A 37 -15.02 -9.61 -0.80
CA ASP A 37 -16.48 -9.76 -0.69
C ASP A 37 -17.19 -8.41 -0.53
N ASP A 38 -16.57 -7.45 0.16
CA ASP A 38 -17.10 -6.09 0.31
C ASP A 38 -16.81 -5.21 -0.92
N PHE A 39 -15.59 -5.29 -1.46
CA PHE A 39 -15.13 -4.41 -2.54
C PHE A 39 -15.68 -4.77 -3.92
N LEU A 40 -15.73 -6.06 -4.28
CA LEU A 40 -16.11 -6.49 -5.63
C LEU A 40 -17.54 -6.06 -6.02
N PRO A 41 -18.56 -6.17 -5.14
CA PRO A 41 -19.89 -5.65 -5.42
C PRO A 41 -19.91 -4.13 -5.63
N GLN A 42 -19.17 -3.39 -4.80
CA GLN A 42 -19.09 -1.92 -4.90
C GLN A 42 -18.39 -1.46 -6.18
N ALA A 43 -17.38 -2.21 -6.63
CA ALA A 43 -16.63 -1.93 -7.84
C ALA A 43 -17.32 -2.43 -9.13
N ASN A 44 -18.49 -3.07 -9.04
CA ASN A 44 -19.19 -3.72 -10.15
C ASN A 44 -18.29 -4.72 -10.91
N ILE A 45 -17.39 -5.40 -10.21
CA ILE A 45 -16.49 -6.40 -10.81
C ILE A 45 -17.17 -7.77 -10.68
N PRO A 46 -17.50 -8.45 -11.79
CA PRO A 46 -18.13 -9.76 -11.73
C PRO A 46 -17.14 -10.80 -11.19
N ILE A 47 -17.60 -11.60 -10.21
CA ILE A 47 -16.86 -12.76 -9.74
C ILE A 47 -16.80 -13.78 -10.89
N LEU A 48 -15.58 -14.13 -11.31
CA LEU A 48 -15.37 -15.12 -12.37
C LEU A 48 -16.03 -16.45 -11.98
N GLY A 49 -16.87 -17.00 -12.86
CA GLY A 49 -17.55 -18.28 -12.66
C GLY A 49 -18.96 -18.21 -12.07
N GLY A 50 -19.52 -17.03 -11.83
CA GLY A 50 -20.92 -16.88 -11.39
C GLY A 50 -21.19 -17.31 -9.95
N CYS A 51 -20.13 -17.46 -9.15
CA CYS A 51 -20.25 -17.75 -7.71
C CYS A 51 -20.59 -16.47 -6.94
N ASN A 52 -21.43 -16.60 -5.90
CA ASN A 52 -21.83 -15.49 -5.03
C ASN A 52 -20.77 -15.09 -3.99
N TRP A 53 -19.69 -15.85 -3.87
CA TRP A 53 -18.65 -15.65 -2.84
C TRP A 53 -17.29 -16.07 -3.41
N LEU A 54 -16.24 -15.29 -3.11
CA LEU A 54 -14.90 -15.57 -3.58
C LEU A 54 -14.18 -16.53 -2.61
N VAL A 55 -13.84 -17.72 -3.08
CA VAL A 55 -13.02 -18.67 -2.31
C VAL A 55 -11.55 -18.43 -2.61
N ILE A 56 -10.82 -17.90 -1.63
CA ILE A 56 -9.36 -17.81 -1.75
C ILE A 56 -8.78 -19.14 -1.32
N HIS A 57 -8.21 -19.89 -2.26
CA HIS A 57 -7.53 -21.13 -1.96
C HIS A 57 -6.15 -20.82 -1.40
N LYS A 58 -5.72 -21.69 -0.47
CA LYS A 58 -4.39 -21.63 0.13
C LYS A 58 -3.25 -21.73 -0.90
N THR A 59 -3.53 -22.35 -2.03
CA THR A 59 -2.60 -22.56 -3.15
C THR A 59 -2.56 -21.39 -4.12
N ASP A 60 -3.43 -20.40 -3.96
CA ASP A 60 -3.50 -19.25 -4.86
C ASP A 60 -2.21 -18.44 -4.77
N LYS A 61 -1.87 -17.82 -5.90
CA LYS A 61 -0.61 -17.12 -6.07
C LYS A 61 -0.86 -15.63 -6.17
N LEU A 62 -0.08 -14.88 -5.41
CA LEU A 62 -0.03 -13.43 -5.49
C LEU A 62 1.30 -13.02 -6.12
N GLN A 63 1.23 -12.04 -7.00
CA GLN A 63 2.41 -11.40 -7.58
C GLN A 63 2.76 -10.19 -6.73
N GLU A 64 3.83 -10.26 -5.94
CA GLU A 64 4.32 -9.12 -5.15
C GLU A 64 5.03 -8.11 -6.06
N PHE A 65 4.89 -6.83 -5.70
CA PHE A 65 5.63 -5.70 -6.26
C PHE A 65 6.25 -4.90 -5.12
N GLN A 66 7.46 -4.38 -5.33
CA GLN A 66 8.15 -3.59 -4.29
C GLN A 66 8.25 -2.11 -4.63
N TYR A 67 7.86 -1.72 -5.84
CA TYR A 67 7.94 -0.34 -6.31
C TYR A 67 6.60 0.12 -6.89
N LEU A 68 6.21 1.33 -6.52
CA LEU A 68 5.01 2.01 -7.00
C LEU A 68 5.35 3.42 -7.46
N ARG A 69 4.96 3.75 -8.69
CA ARG A 69 4.97 5.11 -9.22
C ARG A 69 3.53 5.64 -9.27
N VAL A 70 3.25 6.73 -8.55
CA VAL A 70 1.95 7.40 -8.53
C VAL A 70 2.08 8.78 -9.16
N ASN A 71 1.37 9.01 -10.26
CA ASN A 71 1.21 10.34 -10.83
C ASN A 71 -0.08 10.96 -10.30
N TYR A 72 0.03 12.12 -9.67
CA TYR A 72 -1.08 12.91 -9.15
C TYR A 72 -1.00 14.35 -9.66
N GLU A 73 -2.15 15.02 -9.69
CA GLU A 73 -2.22 16.43 -10.05
C GLU A 73 -2.06 17.28 -8.79
N SER A 74 -1.08 18.18 -8.80
CA SER A 74 -0.87 19.12 -7.71
C SER A 74 -1.96 20.19 -7.71
N HIS A 75 -2.65 20.33 -6.59
CA HIS A 75 -3.67 21.37 -6.42
C HIS A 75 -3.11 22.80 -6.35
N VAL A 76 -1.79 22.96 -6.24
CA VAL A 76 -1.14 24.28 -6.13
C VAL A 76 -0.87 24.87 -7.51
N ASP A 77 -0.34 24.07 -8.43
CA ASP A 77 0.17 24.52 -9.73
C ASP A 77 -0.40 23.74 -10.92
N TRP A 78 -1.33 22.80 -10.68
CA TRP A 78 -2.01 21.98 -11.69
C TRP A 78 -1.03 21.15 -12.54
N LYS A 79 0.19 20.94 -12.03
CA LYS A 79 1.18 20.10 -12.68
C LYS A 79 1.01 18.66 -12.24
N ILE A 80 1.28 17.75 -13.17
CA ILE A 80 1.39 16.33 -12.86
C ILE A 80 2.72 16.11 -12.13
N VAL A 81 2.63 15.68 -10.88
CA VAL A 81 3.77 15.31 -10.04
C VAL A 81 3.81 13.78 -9.94
N THR A 82 5.02 13.24 -9.89
CA THR A 82 5.26 11.80 -9.76
C THR A 82 5.84 11.49 -8.39
N ASN A 83 5.21 10.60 -7.63
CA ASN A 83 5.80 9.99 -6.45
C ASN A 83 6.31 8.58 -6.76
N TYR A 84 7.48 8.29 -6.19
CA TYR A 84 8.15 6.99 -6.25
C TYR A 84 8.14 6.41 -4.85
N LEU A 85 7.40 5.32 -4.66
CA LEU A 85 7.15 4.69 -3.38
C LEU A 85 7.70 3.26 -3.39
N GLN A 86 8.26 2.85 -2.25
CA GLN A 86 8.89 1.54 -2.06
C GLN A 86 8.26 0.79 -0.88
N CYS A 87 8.13 -0.52 -1.01
CA CYS A 87 7.89 -1.45 0.09
C CYS A 87 8.88 -2.62 -0.03
N ASN A 88 10.16 -2.33 0.14
CA ASN A 88 11.24 -3.27 -0.08
C ASN A 88 11.94 -3.61 1.24
N PRO A 89 11.91 -4.87 1.72
CA PRO A 89 12.60 -5.29 2.93
C PRO A 89 14.15 -5.25 2.81
N ASP A 90 14.70 -5.23 1.60
CA ASP A 90 16.13 -5.16 1.33
C ASP A 90 16.45 -4.12 0.24
N PHE A 91 16.26 -2.86 0.59
CA PHE A 91 16.61 -1.70 -0.22
C PHE A 91 18.02 -1.19 0.14
N HIS A 92 19.02 -1.58 -0.64
CA HIS A 92 20.44 -1.26 -0.37
C HIS A 92 20.92 -1.73 1.02
N GLY A 93 20.52 -2.93 1.44
CA GLY A 93 20.93 -3.52 2.72
C GLY A 93 20.15 -3.01 3.93
N ARG A 94 19.05 -2.28 3.71
CA ARG A 94 18.13 -1.80 4.76
C ARG A 94 16.68 -1.92 4.30
N GLU A 95 15.77 -2.11 5.25
CA GLU A 95 14.34 -2.08 4.94
C GLU A 95 13.87 -0.66 4.56
N ARG A 96 12.95 -0.57 3.60
CA ARG A 96 12.32 0.68 3.18
C ARG A 96 10.84 0.48 2.93
N TYR A 97 10.03 1.12 3.77
CA TYR A 97 8.58 1.11 3.72
C TYR A 97 8.06 2.55 3.71
N ASP A 98 7.72 3.04 2.52
CA ASP A 98 7.24 4.41 2.31
C ASP A 98 5.77 4.54 2.75
N CYS A 99 5.34 5.77 3.04
CA CYS A 99 3.96 6.08 3.42
C CYS A 99 3.19 6.72 2.27
N ALA A 100 1.86 6.60 2.29
CA ALA A 100 0.98 7.31 1.37
C ALA A 100 -0.28 7.85 2.05
N LEU A 101 -0.82 8.89 1.44
CA LEU A 101 -2.14 9.42 1.74
C LEU A 101 -3.18 8.65 0.93
N VAL A 102 -4.17 8.12 1.63
CA VAL A 102 -5.23 7.27 1.08
C VAL A 102 -6.59 7.91 1.36
N CYS A 103 -7.46 7.90 0.37
CA CYS A 103 -8.87 8.25 0.53
C CYS A 103 -9.67 6.98 0.81
N THR A 104 -10.22 6.86 2.02
CA THR A 104 -11.16 5.80 2.36
C THR A 104 -12.58 6.30 2.19
N ILE A 105 -13.41 5.50 1.52
CA ILE A 105 -14.84 5.75 1.40
C ILE A 105 -15.47 5.17 2.67
N ASP A 106 -15.92 6.03 3.57
CA ASP A 106 -16.78 5.63 4.67
C ASP A 106 -18.21 6.12 4.35
N HIS A 107 -19.24 5.36 4.73
CA HIS A 107 -20.63 5.49 4.23
C HIS A 107 -21.26 6.90 4.31
N HIS A 108 -20.63 7.85 5.03
CA HIS A 108 -21.09 9.21 5.16
C HIS A 108 -20.04 10.31 4.94
N ASN A 109 -18.74 10.01 4.78
CA ASN A 109 -17.70 11.02 4.53
C ASN A 109 -16.43 10.39 3.93
N ASN A 110 -15.82 11.08 2.95
CA ASN A 110 -14.47 10.77 2.50
C ASN A 110 -13.49 11.08 3.63
N LYS A 111 -12.81 10.05 4.14
CA LYS A 111 -11.78 10.21 5.17
C LYS A 111 -10.41 10.02 4.55
N LEU A 112 -9.49 10.94 4.85
CA LEU A 112 -8.09 10.82 4.46
C LEU A 112 -7.33 10.17 5.61
N ILE A 113 -6.58 9.11 5.31
CA ILE A 113 -5.70 8.44 6.27
C ILE A 113 -4.29 8.33 5.68
N ILE A 114 -3.29 8.35 6.56
CA ILE A 114 -1.91 8.03 6.19
C ILE A 114 -1.68 6.56 6.50
N VAL A 115 -1.07 5.84 5.57
CA VAL A 115 -0.73 4.43 5.76
C VAL A 115 0.72 4.18 5.39
N GLN A 116 1.38 3.28 6.11
CA GLN A 116 2.69 2.75 5.72
C GLN A 116 2.53 1.50 4.88
N PHE A 117 3.28 1.39 3.78
CA PHE A 117 3.20 0.24 2.90
C PHE A 117 3.87 -0.96 3.53
N GLN A 118 3.21 -2.11 3.49
CA GLN A 118 3.74 -3.35 4.04
C GLN A 118 3.92 -4.41 2.97
N PHE A 119 2.95 -4.55 2.06
CA PHE A 119 2.98 -5.56 1.01
C PHE A 119 2.06 -5.17 -0.16
N MET A 120 2.63 -4.89 -1.33
CA MET A 120 1.85 -4.63 -2.56
C MET A 120 1.78 -5.89 -3.41
N PHE A 121 0.59 -6.21 -3.90
CA PHE A 121 0.41 -7.43 -4.69
C PHE A 121 -0.72 -7.33 -5.73
N GLU A 122 -0.59 -8.12 -6.78
CA GLU A 122 -1.67 -8.46 -7.69
C GLU A 122 -2.18 -9.88 -7.39
N TYR A 123 -3.49 -10.01 -7.26
CA TYR A 123 -4.16 -11.29 -7.25
C TYR A 123 -4.27 -11.80 -8.69
N ILE A 124 -3.46 -12.80 -9.05
CA ILE A 124 -3.23 -13.19 -10.44
C ILE A 124 -4.53 -13.59 -11.15
N ASP A 125 -5.40 -14.35 -10.48
CA ASP A 125 -6.61 -14.87 -11.13
C ASP A 125 -7.69 -13.81 -11.36
N LEU A 126 -7.69 -12.75 -10.55
CA LEU A 126 -8.62 -11.63 -10.64
C LEU A 126 -8.02 -10.41 -11.37
N ARG A 127 -6.71 -10.43 -11.63
CA ARG A 127 -5.92 -9.26 -12.08
C ARG A 127 -6.21 -8.01 -11.28
N PHE A 128 -6.40 -8.20 -9.97
CA PHE A 128 -6.77 -7.13 -9.05
C PHE A 128 -5.59 -6.77 -8.17
N ILE A 129 -5.32 -5.47 -8.04
CA ILE A 129 -4.12 -4.97 -7.36
C ILE A 129 -4.51 -4.35 -6.02
N CYS A 130 -3.86 -4.84 -4.97
CA CYS A 130 -4.08 -4.43 -3.59
C CYS A 130 -2.77 -3.99 -2.93
N LEU A 131 -2.91 -3.19 -1.89
CA LEU A 131 -1.86 -2.87 -0.94
C LEU A 131 -2.29 -3.30 0.45
N CYS A 132 -1.41 -4.00 1.16
CA CYS A 132 -1.49 -4.12 2.61
C CYS A 132 -0.77 -2.96 3.25
N ALA A 133 -1.46 -2.29 4.17
CA ALA A 133 -0.91 -1.13 4.85
C ALA A 133 -1.26 -1.15 6.35
N CYS A 134 -0.45 -0.46 7.14
CA CYS A 134 -0.68 -0.27 8.57
C CYS A 134 -0.98 1.21 8.85
N PRO A 135 -2.24 1.57 9.19
CA PRO A 135 -2.58 2.94 9.58
C PRO A 135 -2.17 3.26 11.03
N ALA A 136 -2.16 2.26 11.92
CA ALA A 136 -1.81 2.37 13.34
C ALA A 136 -1.76 0.97 13.98
N ALA A 137 -0.78 0.14 13.64
CA ALA A 137 -0.55 -1.23 14.15
C ALA A 137 -1.53 -2.35 13.71
N SER A 138 -2.60 -2.08 12.96
CA SER A 138 -3.45 -3.11 12.35
C SER A 138 -3.28 -3.18 10.83
N LEU A 139 -3.06 -4.38 10.29
CA LEU A 139 -2.95 -4.59 8.84
C LEU A 139 -4.33 -4.48 8.19
N GLN A 140 -4.46 -3.57 7.23
CA GLN A 140 -5.62 -3.40 6.36
C GLN A 140 -5.22 -3.62 4.90
N ILE A 141 -6.18 -4.09 4.10
CA ILE A 141 -6.03 -4.25 2.66
C ILE A 141 -6.84 -3.13 2.01
N ILE A 142 -6.20 -2.37 1.14
CA ILE A 142 -6.81 -1.24 0.44
C ILE A 142 -6.58 -1.37 -1.08
N PRO A 143 -7.54 -0.93 -1.91
CA PRO A 143 -7.37 -0.93 -3.35
C PRO A 143 -6.32 0.11 -3.73
N LEU A 144 -5.42 -0.21 -4.65
CA LEU A 144 -4.32 0.70 -4.98
C LEU A 144 -4.81 2.04 -5.56
N GLN A 145 -5.99 2.04 -6.18
CA GLN A 145 -6.63 3.26 -6.71
C GLN A 145 -7.07 4.26 -5.62
N SER A 146 -7.13 3.85 -4.35
CA SER A 146 -7.43 4.75 -3.22
C SER A 146 -6.27 5.65 -2.83
N ILE A 147 -5.06 5.39 -3.33
CA ILE A 147 -3.87 6.21 -3.07
C ILE A 147 -3.97 7.51 -3.83
N ILE A 148 -3.91 8.62 -3.09
CA ILE A 148 -3.84 9.97 -3.66
C ILE A 148 -2.40 10.28 -4.05
N ARG A 149 -1.47 10.17 -3.08
CA ARG A 149 -0.05 10.49 -3.26
C ARG A 149 0.81 9.92 -2.14
N GLY A 150 2.12 9.90 -2.35
CA GLY A 150 3.13 9.60 -1.34
C GLY A 150 3.18 10.64 -0.22
N VAL A 151 3.62 10.20 0.95
CA VAL A 151 3.79 11.04 2.14
C VAL A 151 5.11 10.72 2.80
N LEU A 152 5.82 11.76 3.26
CA LEU A 152 6.93 11.60 4.20
C LEU A 152 6.45 11.94 5.60
N LEU A 153 6.65 10.98 6.50
CA LEU A 153 6.50 11.18 7.93
C LEU A 153 7.89 11.41 8.52
N MET A 154 8.02 12.47 9.32
CA MET A 154 9.22 12.74 10.11
C MET A 154 8.86 12.61 11.59
N PRO A 155 9.59 11.83 12.40
CA PRO A 155 9.29 11.70 13.82
C PRO A 155 9.36 13.07 14.51
N ASP A 156 8.43 13.33 15.42
CA ASP A 156 8.54 14.43 16.35
C ASP A 156 9.62 14.10 17.39
N PHE A 157 10.60 14.98 17.55
CA PHE A 157 11.68 14.80 18.52
C PHE A 157 11.25 15.12 19.96
N THR A 158 10.02 15.62 20.16
CA THR A 158 9.50 16.02 21.47
C THR A 158 8.49 15.03 22.05
N HIS A 159 7.83 14.22 21.22
CA HIS A 159 6.86 13.23 21.66
C HIS A 159 7.13 11.91 20.95
N ASP A 160 7.45 10.88 21.71
CA ASP A 160 7.53 9.52 21.18
C ASP A 160 6.15 9.15 20.59
N ASP A 161 6.16 8.62 19.37
CA ASP A 161 4.99 8.21 18.54
C ASP A 161 4.25 9.32 17.76
N ASP A 162 4.63 10.59 17.85
CA ASP A 162 4.09 11.63 16.97
C ASP A 162 4.94 11.80 15.70
N TYR A 163 4.27 12.07 14.57
CA TYR A 163 4.92 12.26 13.28
C TYR A 163 4.42 13.54 12.60
N PHE A 164 5.36 14.33 12.10
CA PHE A 164 5.08 15.46 11.23
C PHE A 164 4.87 15.01 9.78
N LEU A 165 3.75 15.44 9.21
CA LEU A 165 3.49 15.35 7.78
C LEU A 165 4.30 16.42 7.04
N VAL A 166 5.33 16.00 6.29
CA VAL A 166 6.09 16.93 5.45
C VAL A 166 5.37 17.11 4.11
N ASN A 167 4.60 18.18 3.99
CA ASN A 167 3.79 18.48 2.80
C ASN A 167 4.56 19.15 1.65
N TYR A 168 5.73 19.73 1.93
CA TYR A 168 6.59 20.38 0.96
C TYR A 168 7.88 19.58 0.83
N ILE A 169 7.92 18.67 -0.13
CA ILE A 169 9.13 17.97 -0.53
C ILE A 169 9.44 18.44 -1.93
N ASP A 170 10.36 19.38 -2.03
CA ASP A 170 11.05 19.64 -3.28
C ASP A 170 11.73 18.33 -3.74
N GLY A 171 11.74 18.05 -5.04
CA GLY A 171 12.21 16.78 -5.61
C GLY A 171 13.63 16.40 -5.18
N ASP A 172 14.43 17.40 -4.80
CA ASP A 172 15.83 17.26 -4.39
C ASP A 172 16.04 17.11 -2.86
N MET A 173 14.98 17.19 -2.06
CA MET A 173 15.10 17.08 -0.60
C MET A 173 15.53 15.67 -0.14
N PHE A 174 15.25 14.63 -0.95
CA PHE A 174 15.74 13.27 -0.75
C PHE A 174 17.27 13.15 -0.88
N LEU A 175 17.92 14.04 -1.65
CA LEU A 175 19.37 14.08 -1.79
C LEU A 175 20.03 14.83 -0.61
N HIS A 176 19.34 15.83 -0.06
CA HIS A 176 19.86 16.60 1.07
C HIS A 176 19.69 15.92 2.44
N SER A 177 18.67 15.09 2.65
CA SER A 177 18.48 14.38 3.93
C SER A 177 19.60 13.37 4.23
N GLN A 178 20.25 12.79 3.21
CA GLN A 178 21.44 11.96 3.40
C GLN A 178 22.64 12.74 3.95
N THR A 179 22.69 14.05 3.73
CA THR A 179 23.80 14.91 4.18
C THR A 179 23.59 15.42 5.61
N LEU A 180 22.35 15.38 6.12
CA LEU A 180 21.99 15.80 7.47
C LEU A 180 22.04 14.66 8.50
N MET A 181 22.23 13.42 8.04
CA MET A 181 22.39 12.23 8.88
C MET A 181 23.82 11.64 8.86
N SER A 182 24.80 12.42 8.39
CA SER A 182 26.24 12.15 8.57
C SER A 182 26.83 13.08 9.62
#